data_AF-K5X7U6-F1
#
_entry.id   AF-K5X7U6-F1
#
_cell.length_a   1.000
_cell.length_b   1.000
_cell.length_c   1.000
_cell.angle_alpha   90.00
_cell.angle_beta   90.00
_cell.angle_gamma   90.00
#
_symmetry.space_group_name_H-M   'P 1'
#
loop_
_entity.id
_entity.type
_entity.pdbx_description
1 polymer ?
#
loop_
_entity_poly.entity_id
_entity_poly.type
_entity_poly.pdbx_seq_one_letter_code
_entity_poly.pdbx_strand_id
1 'polypeptide(L)'
;MDELTRDPELAPEFVRLLSEKLVETRRALDESRRESIDLRDEIHQLHRQKADAFASESNNQEEEQRDNHVTLAQEIGHVRQALAESNQYAQDTAEENSNLREEIERLRGQLSLHSSDASSWQQDVKPLTTCWARLCPAKNDIRSLHQQNSVLKLQLADSEHALERNEKCRDSELQLDILTAKKKTYKKKLYASRREVTSLTSRIQLLQNEVVRLEELKYTREQSVSNADAEQNESTARRDGDDTSQHTGGWVSECDRKEIRSDDESDDESDDDRGEEDAADMPTDVNTSVVTPCIDPSRTPYDLPAHVRELSTARAVILLWPGQTRQLHGKNNRKAHIFASPSKCDTSTEPISWIKIEPSLQGITGGTRELFRAVHGSVHYLGMYRCVSASHYYSQDEFRQLDKEFKEDILKQTFIRPSQYRSLSRRNRDHIIDLYSQGKVQVQYLHLEFVKFNQDYFNALIDLKIQDETKHASNKRKRESSGGRGAIRRKKTRRE
;
A
#
# COMPACT_ATOMS: atom_id res chain seq x y z
N MET A 1 24.41 -83.07 -7.39
CA MET A 1 25.66 -83.37 -6.64
C MET A 1 26.52 -84.38 -7.38
N ASP A 2 25.93 -85.40 -8.03
CA ASP A 2 26.70 -86.43 -8.76
C ASP A 2 27.40 -85.94 -10.05
N GLU A 3 26.96 -84.82 -10.62
CA GLU A 3 27.58 -84.20 -11.80
C GLU A 3 28.84 -83.37 -11.47
N LEU A 4 28.97 -82.87 -10.23
CA LEU A 4 30.17 -82.15 -9.75
C LEU A 4 31.39 -83.07 -9.59
N THR A 5 31.17 -84.40 -9.58
CA THR A 5 32.24 -85.41 -9.52
C THR A 5 32.85 -85.73 -10.89
N ARG A 6 32.22 -85.32 -12.00
CA ARG A 6 32.68 -85.65 -13.36
C ARG A 6 33.68 -84.65 -13.94
N ASP A 7 33.74 -83.44 -13.40
CA ASP A 7 34.69 -82.41 -13.81
C ASP A 7 35.27 -81.67 -12.59
N PRO A 8 36.47 -82.06 -12.12
CA PRO A 8 37.07 -81.50 -10.91
C PRO A 8 37.45 -80.02 -11.03
N GLU A 9 37.49 -79.45 -12.25
CA GLU A 9 37.82 -78.04 -12.47
C GLU A 9 36.61 -77.10 -12.34
N LEU A 10 35.38 -77.61 -12.45
CA LEU A 10 34.15 -76.81 -12.34
C LEU A 10 33.81 -76.41 -10.89
N ALA A 11 34.18 -77.25 -9.93
CA ALA A 11 33.92 -77.02 -8.51
C ALA A 11 34.55 -75.70 -7.97
N PRO A 12 35.82 -75.36 -8.24
CA PRO A 12 36.40 -74.10 -7.77
C PRO A 12 35.78 -72.85 -8.45
N GLU A 13 35.41 -72.90 -9.73
CA GLU A 13 34.71 -71.82 -10.43
C GLU A 13 33.33 -71.54 -9.81
N PHE A 14 32.56 -72.59 -9.52
CA PHE A 14 31.25 -72.48 -8.88
C PHE A 14 31.35 -71.95 -7.44
N VAL A 15 32.33 -72.42 -6.68
CA VAL A 15 32.60 -71.92 -5.32
C VAL A 15 33.04 -70.44 -5.37
N ARG A 16 33.82 -70.04 -6.38
CA ARG A 16 34.21 -68.64 -6.59
C ARG A 16 32.98 -67.76 -6.89
N LEU A 17 32.13 -68.16 -7.82
CA LEU A 17 30.90 -67.43 -8.16
C LEU A 17 29.95 -67.32 -6.95
N LEU A 18 29.75 -68.42 -6.21
CA LEU A 18 28.97 -68.40 -4.97
C LEU A 18 29.57 -67.45 -3.95
N SER A 19 30.89 -67.46 -3.76
CA SER A 19 31.56 -66.55 -2.83
C SER A 19 31.42 -65.09 -3.24
N GLU A 20 31.49 -64.78 -4.54
CA GLU A 20 31.29 -63.44 -5.08
C GLU A 20 29.85 -62.97 -4.88
N LYS A 21 28.86 -63.83 -5.18
CA LYS A 21 27.44 -63.54 -4.91
C LYS A 21 27.14 -63.38 -3.43
N LEU A 22 27.80 -64.14 -2.56
CA LEU A 22 27.67 -64.01 -1.11
C LEU A 22 28.25 -62.67 -0.61
N VAL A 23 29.36 -62.22 -1.20
CA VAL A 23 29.95 -60.90 -0.90
C VAL A 23 29.05 -59.77 -1.42
N GLU A 24 28.53 -59.88 -2.64
CA GLU A 24 27.63 -58.89 -3.24
C GLU A 24 26.32 -58.77 -2.45
N THR A 25 25.70 -59.90 -2.08
CA THR A 25 24.49 -59.92 -1.26
C THR A 25 24.72 -59.39 0.16
N ARG A 26 25.88 -59.68 0.77
CA ARG A 26 26.26 -59.06 2.05
C ARG A 26 26.42 -57.55 1.92
N ARG A 27 27.08 -57.07 0.86
CA ARG A 27 27.25 -55.64 0.61
C ARG A 27 25.90 -54.94 0.41
N ALA A 28 25.00 -55.53 -0.37
CA ALA A 28 23.65 -55.00 -0.58
C ALA A 28 22.83 -54.98 0.72
N LEU A 29 22.95 -56.02 1.56
CA LEU A 29 22.30 -56.08 2.86
C LEU A 29 22.83 -55.01 3.82
N ASP A 30 24.15 -54.78 3.82
CA ASP A 30 24.78 -53.75 4.66
C ASP A 30 24.39 -52.34 4.22
N GLU A 31 24.28 -52.10 2.91
CA GLU A 31 23.82 -50.81 2.37
C GLU A 31 22.36 -50.55 2.73
N SER A 32 21.49 -51.54 2.53
CA SER A 32 20.08 -51.43 2.93
C SER A 32 19.90 -51.22 4.44
N ARG A 33 20.78 -51.80 5.26
CA ARG A 33 20.78 -51.54 6.72
C ARG A 33 21.17 -50.10 7.05
N ARG A 34 22.15 -49.52 6.35
CA ARG A 34 22.53 -48.11 6.54
C ARG A 34 21.39 -47.18 6.15
N GLU A 35 20.81 -47.38 4.97
CA GLU A 35 19.65 -46.59 4.52
C GLU A 35 18.48 -46.69 5.53
N SER A 36 18.22 -47.88 6.09
CA SER A 36 17.18 -48.04 7.10
C SER A 36 17.48 -47.32 8.42
N ILE A 37 18.75 -47.13 8.78
CA ILE A 37 19.17 -46.35 9.96
C ILE A 37 18.99 -44.86 9.67
N ASP A 38 19.49 -44.39 8.53
CA ASP A 38 19.41 -42.97 8.14
C ASP A 38 17.94 -42.50 8.07
N LEU A 39 17.06 -43.30 7.47
CA LEU A 39 15.62 -43.01 7.41
C LEU A 39 14.96 -42.97 8.80
N ARG A 40 15.40 -43.82 9.74
CA ARG A 40 14.88 -43.77 11.12
C ARG A 40 15.31 -42.51 11.83
N ASP A 41 16.55 -42.09 11.64
CA ASP A 41 17.08 -40.86 12.23
C ASP A 41 16.37 -39.62 11.67
N GLU A 42 16.09 -39.60 10.36
CA GLU A 42 15.30 -38.54 9.72
C GLU A 42 13.86 -38.48 10.28
N ILE A 43 13.19 -39.63 10.42
CA ILE A 43 11.86 -39.70 11.04
C ILE A 43 11.89 -39.16 12.48
N HIS A 44 12.92 -39.50 13.27
CA HIS A 44 13.07 -39.00 14.63
C HIS A 44 13.29 -37.47 14.66
N GLN A 45 14.05 -36.92 13.72
CA GLN A 45 14.27 -35.48 13.61
C GLN A 45 12.97 -34.75 13.25
N LEU A 46 12.21 -35.26 12.29
CA LEU A 46 10.90 -34.69 11.90
C LEU A 46 9.89 -34.73 13.04
N HIS A 47 9.87 -35.81 13.83
CA HIS A 47 9.02 -35.88 15.02
C HIS A 47 9.38 -34.85 16.09
N ARG A 48 10.69 -34.57 16.30
CA ARG A 48 11.11 -33.50 17.22
C ARG A 48 10.69 -32.12 16.71
N GLN A 49 10.94 -31.82 15.43
CA GLN A 49 10.51 -30.55 14.83
C GLN A 49 9.00 -30.35 14.92
N LYS A 50 8.22 -31.41 14.69
CA LYS A 50 6.77 -31.38 14.87
C LYS A 50 6.40 -31.07 16.32
N ALA A 51 7.02 -31.73 17.31
CA ALA A 51 6.74 -31.47 18.72
C ALA A 51 7.07 -30.02 19.13
N ASP A 52 8.19 -29.47 18.64
CA ASP A 52 8.59 -28.08 18.92
C ASP A 52 7.65 -27.05 18.26
N ALA A 53 7.14 -27.35 17.06
CA ALA A 53 6.14 -26.52 16.39
C ALA A 53 4.80 -26.51 17.17
N PHE A 54 4.33 -27.66 17.64
CA PHE A 54 3.11 -27.74 18.45
C PHE A 54 3.26 -27.06 19.82
N ALA A 55 4.43 -27.12 20.43
CA ALA A 55 4.70 -26.44 21.69
C ALA A 55 4.73 -24.91 21.54
N SER A 56 5.19 -24.39 20.39
CA SER A 56 5.27 -22.95 20.14
C SER A 56 3.94 -22.33 19.67
N GLU A 57 3.10 -23.05 18.94
CA GLU A 57 1.76 -22.56 18.54
C GLU A 57 0.76 -22.52 19.70
N SER A 58 0.82 -23.47 20.64
CA SER A 58 -0.14 -23.57 21.75
C SER A 58 -0.01 -22.46 22.79
N ASN A 59 1.20 -21.94 23.04
CA ASN A 59 1.41 -20.89 24.04
C ASN A 59 1.13 -19.49 23.48
N ASN A 60 1.42 -19.24 22.20
CA ASN A 60 1.24 -17.92 21.59
C ASN A 60 -0.23 -17.59 21.32
N GLN A 61 -1.08 -18.57 21.01
CA GLN A 61 -2.50 -18.31 20.72
C GLN A 61 -3.32 -17.91 21.95
N GLU A 62 -3.02 -18.45 23.15
CA GLU A 62 -3.75 -18.07 24.37
C GLU A 62 -3.34 -16.69 24.89
N GLU A 63 -2.07 -16.32 24.75
CA GLU A 63 -1.57 -15.02 25.20
C GLU A 63 -2.08 -13.89 24.29
N GLU A 64 -2.06 -14.11 22.97
CA GLU A 64 -2.59 -13.17 21.98
C GLU A 64 -4.13 -13.01 22.09
N GLN A 65 -4.87 -14.07 22.44
CA GLN A 65 -6.31 -13.96 22.71
C GLN A 65 -6.62 -13.17 23.99
N ARG A 66 -5.79 -13.29 25.03
CA ARG A 66 -5.95 -12.49 26.26
C ARG A 66 -5.68 -11.01 26.00
N ASP A 67 -4.62 -10.70 25.27
CA ASP A 67 -4.27 -9.31 24.96
C ASP A 67 -5.31 -8.65 24.06
N ASN A 68 -5.87 -9.40 23.10
CA ASN A 68 -6.99 -8.94 22.27
C ASN A 68 -8.27 -8.72 23.08
N HIS A 69 -8.54 -9.54 24.11
CA HIS A 69 -9.71 -9.35 24.96
C HIS A 69 -9.55 -8.13 25.88
N VAL A 70 -8.34 -7.86 26.37
CA VAL A 70 -8.04 -6.67 27.20
C VAL A 70 -8.18 -5.39 26.38
N THR A 71 -7.63 -5.35 25.16
CA THR A 71 -7.76 -4.19 24.26
C THR A 71 -9.21 -3.95 23.86
N LEU A 72 -9.96 -4.99 23.50
CA LEU A 72 -11.39 -4.85 23.19
C LEU A 72 -12.21 -4.33 24.39
N ALA A 73 -11.89 -4.79 25.60
CA ALA A 73 -12.56 -4.29 26.81
C ALA A 73 -12.26 -2.80 27.06
N GLN A 74 -11.03 -2.35 26.79
CA GLN A 74 -10.66 -0.94 26.87
C GLN A 74 -11.39 -0.09 25.82
N GLU A 75 -11.48 -0.56 24.58
CA GLU A 75 -12.23 0.12 23.52
C GLU A 75 -13.72 0.24 23.86
N ILE A 76 -14.35 -0.81 24.38
CA ILE A 76 -15.74 -0.77 24.86
C ILE A 76 -15.88 0.26 25.98
N GLY A 77 -14.90 0.38 26.87
CA GLY A 77 -14.85 1.41 27.92
C GLY A 77 -14.85 2.82 27.34
N HIS A 78 -13.97 3.10 26.38
CA HIS A 78 -13.90 4.40 25.70
C HIS A 78 -15.19 4.75 24.95
N VAL A 79 -15.80 3.78 24.25
CA VAL A 79 -17.07 4.00 23.54
C VAL A 79 -18.19 4.33 24.52
N ARG A 80 -18.26 3.65 25.67
CA ARG A 80 -19.26 3.96 26.71
C ARG A 80 -19.07 5.35 27.30
N GLN A 81 -17.82 5.78 27.51
CA GLN A 81 -17.52 7.12 27.99
C GLN A 81 -17.92 8.19 26.97
N ALA A 82 -17.52 8.03 25.70
CA ALA A 82 -17.90 8.97 24.64
C ALA A 82 -19.42 9.06 24.45
N LEU A 83 -20.13 7.94 24.62
CA LEU A 83 -21.59 7.92 24.59
C LEU A 83 -22.20 8.69 25.78
N ALA A 84 -21.62 8.56 26.97
CA ALA A 84 -22.07 9.32 28.15
C ALA A 84 -21.85 10.83 27.97
N GLU A 85 -20.70 11.25 27.47
CA GLU A 85 -20.39 12.65 27.15
C GLU A 85 -21.33 13.20 26.07
N SER A 86 -21.60 12.43 25.02
CA SER A 86 -22.55 12.82 23.96
C SER A 86 -23.98 12.94 24.48
N ASN A 87 -24.42 12.08 25.41
CA ASN A 87 -25.73 12.17 26.03
C ASN A 87 -25.85 13.39 26.93
N GLN A 88 -24.80 13.72 27.69
CA GLN A 88 -24.75 14.93 28.50
C GLN A 88 -24.87 16.18 27.62
N TYR A 89 -24.09 16.26 26.54
CA TYR A 89 -24.16 17.37 25.59
C TYR A 89 -25.55 17.54 24.97
N ALA A 90 -26.22 16.44 24.62
CA ALA A 90 -27.59 16.47 24.10
C ALA A 90 -28.60 17.00 25.15
N GLN A 91 -28.40 16.66 26.43
CA GLN A 91 -29.22 17.15 27.52
C GLN A 91 -29.03 18.66 27.75
N ASP A 92 -27.78 19.13 27.78
CA ASP A 92 -27.46 20.54 27.94
C ASP A 92 -28.05 21.38 26.78
N THR A 93 -27.95 20.87 25.55
CA THR A 93 -28.54 21.50 24.35
C THR A 93 -30.08 21.52 24.41
N ALA A 94 -30.70 20.48 24.98
CA ALA A 94 -32.15 20.44 25.16
C ALA A 94 -32.62 21.48 26.19
N GLU A 95 -31.87 21.68 27.27
CA GLU A 95 -32.11 22.70 28.28
C GLU A 95 -31.98 24.12 27.69
N GLU A 96 -30.91 24.39 26.94
CA GLU A 96 -30.73 25.68 26.24
C GLU A 96 -31.90 25.98 25.29
N ASN A 97 -32.36 24.98 24.52
CA ASN A 97 -33.52 25.14 23.65
C ASN A 97 -34.82 25.42 24.43
N SER A 98 -34.98 24.87 25.64
CA SER A 98 -36.11 25.18 26.51
C SER A 98 -36.05 26.65 26.94
N ASN A 99 -34.88 27.10 27.41
CA ASN A 99 -34.66 28.49 27.85
C ASN A 99 -34.93 29.50 26.72
N LEU A 100 -34.45 29.20 25.50
CA LEU A 100 -34.70 30.05 24.33
C LEU A 100 -36.18 30.12 23.95
N ARG A 101 -36.93 29.02 24.10
CA ARG A 101 -38.39 29.01 23.86
C ARG A 101 -39.14 29.86 24.86
N GLU A 102 -38.76 29.79 26.14
CA GLU A 102 -39.33 30.64 27.18
C GLU A 102 -39.04 32.12 26.92
N GLU A 103 -37.81 32.45 26.50
CA GLU A 103 -37.43 33.83 26.16
C GLU A 103 -38.19 34.36 24.93
N ILE A 104 -38.39 33.53 23.89
CA ILE A 104 -39.22 33.89 22.73
C ILE A 104 -40.65 34.19 23.17
N GLU A 105 -41.23 33.37 24.06
CA GLU A 105 -42.59 33.55 24.53
C GLU A 105 -42.73 34.79 25.42
N ARG A 106 -41.72 35.06 26.26
CA ARG A 106 -41.60 36.30 27.05
C ARG A 106 -41.58 37.53 26.14
N LEU A 107 -40.74 37.53 25.10
CA LEU A 107 -40.64 38.61 24.12
C LEU A 107 -41.94 38.80 23.34
N ARG A 108 -42.63 37.72 22.97
CA ARG A 108 -43.97 37.78 22.34
C ARG A 108 -45.00 38.43 23.27
N GLY A 109 -44.98 38.11 24.56
CA GLY A 109 -45.84 38.75 25.56
C GLY A 109 -45.58 40.26 25.64
N GLN A 110 -44.32 40.68 25.67
CA GLN A 110 -43.95 42.10 25.64
C GLN A 110 -44.41 42.81 24.37
N LEU A 111 -44.24 42.17 23.20
CA LEU A 111 -44.71 42.71 21.93
C LEU A 111 -46.23 42.87 21.90
N SER A 112 -46.97 41.92 22.47
CA SER A 112 -48.43 42.00 22.57
C SER A 112 -48.90 43.14 23.46
N LEU A 113 -48.20 43.42 24.56
CA LEU A 113 -48.49 44.57 25.43
C LEU A 113 -48.27 45.89 24.68
N HIS A 114 -47.14 46.04 23.96
CA HIS A 114 -46.88 47.23 23.16
C HIS A 114 -47.82 47.40 21.95
N SER A 115 -48.29 46.30 21.37
CA SER A 115 -49.32 46.32 20.32
C SER A 115 -50.68 46.82 20.83
N SER A 116 -50.94 46.73 22.14
CA SER A 116 -52.19 47.19 22.76
C SER A 116 -52.19 48.72 22.92
N ASP A 117 -51.02 49.30 23.23
CA ASP A 117 -50.81 50.75 23.32
C ASP A 117 -50.78 51.45 21.94
N ALA A 118 -50.55 50.69 20.86
CA ALA A 118 -50.58 51.20 19.48
C ALA A 118 -51.99 51.59 18.99
N SER A 119 -53.04 51.27 19.75
CA SER A 119 -54.44 51.59 19.44
C SER A 119 -54.74 53.10 19.40
N SER A 120 -53.88 53.96 19.98
CA SER A 120 -54.05 55.42 19.90
C SER A 120 -53.53 56.05 18.59
N TRP A 121 -52.70 55.32 17.82
CA TRP A 121 -52.14 55.80 16.55
C TRP A 121 -53.04 55.52 15.33
N GLN A 122 -54.17 54.83 15.53
CA GLN A 122 -55.09 54.45 14.44
C GLN A 122 -55.94 55.61 13.89
N GLN A 123 -55.97 56.78 14.52
CA GLN A 123 -56.77 57.91 14.02
C GLN A 123 -56.07 58.73 12.92
N ASP A 124 -54.75 58.64 12.75
CA ASP A 124 -53.99 59.45 11.78
C ASP A 124 -53.67 58.74 10.45
N VAL A 125 -54.10 57.48 10.26
CA VAL A 125 -53.65 56.62 9.14
C VAL A 125 -54.69 56.47 8.02
N LYS A 126 -55.71 57.33 7.98
CA LYS A 126 -56.74 57.31 6.92
C LYS A 126 -56.25 57.55 5.47
N PRO A 127 -55.08 58.16 5.16
CA PRO A 127 -54.61 58.25 3.76
C PRO A 127 -53.88 57.00 3.24
N LEU A 128 -53.56 56.01 4.08
CA LEU A 128 -52.72 54.86 3.70
C LEU A 128 -53.50 53.69 3.07
N THR A 129 -54.82 53.65 3.21
CA THR A 129 -55.67 52.56 2.68
C THR A 129 -55.70 52.50 1.15
N THR A 130 -55.48 53.62 0.45
CA THR A 130 -55.33 53.64 -1.02
C THR A 130 -53.97 53.12 -1.50
N CYS A 131 -52.94 53.11 -0.66
CA CYS A 131 -51.64 52.53 -0.98
C CYS A 131 -51.66 50.99 -0.87
N TRP A 132 -52.49 50.45 0.03
CA TRP A 132 -52.65 48.99 0.21
C TRP A 132 -53.28 48.30 -1.01
N ALA A 133 -54.17 48.98 -1.74
CA ALA A 133 -54.73 48.45 -3.00
C ALA A 133 -53.66 48.28 -4.10
N ARG A 134 -52.58 49.07 -4.07
CA ARG A 134 -51.43 48.91 -4.98
C ARG A 134 -50.42 47.84 -4.53
N LEU A 135 -50.46 47.39 -3.28
CA LEU A 135 -49.59 46.34 -2.73
C LEU A 135 -50.15 44.91 -2.93
N CYS A 136 -51.43 44.78 -3.31
CA CYS A 136 -52.05 43.47 -3.57
C CYS A 136 -51.40 42.65 -4.70
N PRO A 137 -50.99 43.25 -5.85
CA PRO A 137 -50.26 42.51 -6.90
C PRO A 137 -48.91 41.98 -6.39
N ALA A 138 -48.13 42.80 -5.69
CA ALA A 138 -46.84 42.39 -5.13
C ALA A 138 -46.97 41.23 -4.12
N LYS A 139 -48.05 41.20 -3.32
CA LYS A 139 -48.33 40.09 -2.40
C LYS A 139 -48.63 38.78 -3.15
N ASN A 140 -49.33 38.87 -4.28
CA ASN A 140 -49.60 37.70 -5.12
C ASN A 140 -48.33 37.22 -5.84
N ASP A 141 -47.47 38.14 -6.28
CA ASP A 141 -46.18 37.82 -6.88
C ASP A 141 -45.25 37.12 -5.88
N ILE A 142 -45.17 37.60 -4.63
CA ILE A 142 -44.40 36.94 -3.56
C ILE A 142 -44.93 35.53 -3.31
N ARG A 143 -46.25 35.34 -3.27
CA ARG A 143 -46.84 33.99 -3.10
C ARG A 143 -46.50 33.08 -4.28
N SER A 144 -46.57 33.60 -5.50
CA SER A 144 -46.19 32.87 -6.72
C SER A 144 -44.72 32.46 -6.69
N LEU A 145 -43.82 33.37 -6.31
CA LEU A 145 -42.39 33.10 -6.17
C LEU A 145 -42.10 32.07 -5.07
N HIS A 146 -42.79 32.13 -3.94
CA HIS A 146 -42.68 31.08 -2.90
C HIS A 146 -43.13 29.71 -3.40
N GLN A 147 -44.23 29.65 -4.17
CA GLN A 147 -44.68 28.40 -4.76
C GLN A 147 -43.68 27.86 -5.78
N GLN A 148 -43.13 28.72 -6.65
CA GLN A 148 -42.06 28.34 -7.59
C GLN A 148 -40.80 27.85 -6.87
N ASN A 149 -40.38 28.54 -5.81
CA ASN A 149 -39.22 28.13 -5.00
C ASN A 149 -39.46 26.76 -4.34
N SER A 150 -40.66 26.49 -3.84
CA SER A 150 -41.02 25.18 -3.29
C SER A 150 -40.96 24.06 -4.34
N VAL A 151 -41.42 24.33 -5.57
CA VAL A 151 -41.35 23.34 -6.67
C VAL A 151 -39.89 23.08 -7.06
N LEU A 152 -39.07 24.13 -7.19
CA LEU A 152 -37.65 23.99 -7.51
C LEU A 152 -36.88 23.22 -6.44
N LYS A 153 -37.20 23.43 -5.16
CA LYS A 153 -36.60 22.64 -4.06
C LYS A 153 -36.94 21.16 -4.16
N LEU A 154 -38.18 20.82 -4.51
CA LEU A 154 -38.60 19.43 -4.70
C LEU A 154 -37.88 18.81 -5.90
N GLN A 155 -37.80 19.53 -7.03
CA GLN A 155 -37.05 19.09 -8.21
C GLN A 155 -35.56 18.88 -7.93
N LEU A 156 -34.95 19.76 -7.12
CA LEU A 156 -33.56 19.60 -6.70
C LEU A 156 -33.37 18.32 -5.89
N ALA A 157 -34.24 18.06 -4.91
CA ALA A 157 -34.19 16.84 -4.10
C ALA A 157 -34.37 15.57 -4.96
N ASP A 158 -35.29 15.58 -5.93
CA ASP A 158 -35.48 14.47 -6.87
C ASP A 158 -34.22 14.24 -7.73
N SER A 159 -33.57 15.33 -8.17
CA SER A 159 -32.33 15.26 -8.95
C SER A 159 -31.14 14.73 -8.15
N GLU A 160 -31.02 15.11 -6.87
CA GLU A 160 -30.01 14.59 -5.95
C GLU A 160 -30.22 13.09 -5.71
N HIS A 161 -31.47 12.66 -5.52
CA HIS A 161 -31.79 11.24 -5.36
C HIS A 161 -31.51 10.43 -6.64
N ALA A 162 -31.72 11.02 -7.82
CA ALA A 162 -31.38 10.40 -9.10
C ALA A 162 -29.87 10.27 -9.30
N LEU A 163 -29.08 11.29 -8.90
CA LEU A 163 -27.62 11.23 -8.90
C LEU A 163 -27.09 10.12 -7.98
N GLU A 164 -27.62 10.02 -6.76
CA GLU A 164 -27.23 8.96 -5.82
C GLU A 164 -27.51 7.56 -6.38
N ARG A 165 -28.66 7.37 -7.05
CA ARG A 165 -28.97 6.10 -7.73
C ARG A 165 -27.98 5.80 -8.87
N ASN A 166 -27.59 6.80 -9.65
CA ASN A 166 -26.62 6.64 -10.72
C ASN A 166 -25.21 6.30 -10.18
N GLU A 167 -24.79 6.90 -9.07
CA GLU A 167 -23.54 6.55 -8.39
C GLU A 167 -23.55 5.10 -7.92
N LYS A 168 -24.64 4.65 -7.28
CA LYS A 168 -24.81 3.25 -6.86
C LYS A 168 -24.80 2.26 -8.04
N CYS A 169 -25.41 2.62 -9.16
CA CYS A 169 -25.34 1.82 -10.39
C CYS A 169 -23.89 1.73 -10.91
N ARG A 170 -23.17 2.85 -10.96
CA ARG A 170 -21.77 2.90 -11.41
C ARG A 170 -20.83 2.09 -10.52
N ASP A 171 -21.04 2.13 -9.20
CA ASP A 171 -20.27 1.32 -8.26
C ASP A 171 -20.55 -0.19 -8.46
N SER A 172 -21.79 -0.55 -8.74
CA SER A 172 -22.18 -1.94 -9.05
C SER A 172 -21.56 -2.43 -10.37
N GLU A 173 -21.51 -1.58 -11.39
CA GLU A 173 -20.81 -1.86 -12.67
C GLU A 173 -19.31 -2.09 -12.43
N LEU A 174 -18.66 -1.24 -11.62
CA LEU A 174 -17.24 -1.39 -11.28
C LEU A 174 -16.98 -2.72 -10.54
N GLN A 175 -17.86 -3.11 -9.61
CA GLN A 175 -17.76 -4.40 -8.94
C GLN A 175 -17.88 -5.57 -9.93
N LEU A 176 -18.79 -5.47 -10.90
CA LEU A 176 -18.98 -6.49 -11.93
C LEU A 176 -17.74 -6.63 -12.83
N ASP A 177 -17.08 -5.52 -13.16
CA ASP A 177 -15.82 -5.52 -13.91
C ASP A 177 -14.68 -6.20 -13.13
N ILE A 178 -14.54 -5.89 -11.84
CA ILE A 178 -13.55 -6.51 -10.95
C ILE A 178 -13.78 -8.03 -10.87
N LEU A 179 -15.04 -8.47 -10.69
CA LEU A 179 -15.39 -9.88 -10.65
C LEU A 179 -15.12 -10.57 -11.99
N THR A 180 -15.39 -9.90 -13.11
CA THR A 180 -15.10 -10.39 -14.45
C THR A 180 -13.59 -10.55 -14.68
N ALA A 181 -12.77 -9.61 -14.21
CA ALA A 181 -11.32 -9.71 -14.25
C ALA A 181 -10.80 -10.87 -13.39
N LYS A 182 -11.31 -11.03 -12.15
CA LYS A 182 -10.98 -12.17 -11.28
C LYS A 182 -11.32 -13.49 -11.95
N LYS A 183 -12.51 -13.62 -12.55
CA LYS A 183 -12.95 -14.80 -13.30
C LYS A 183 -11.98 -15.16 -14.44
N LYS A 184 -11.50 -14.16 -15.20
CA LYS A 184 -10.48 -14.37 -16.26
C LYS A 184 -9.16 -14.90 -15.69
N THR A 185 -8.70 -14.36 -14.55
CA THR A 185 -7.47 -14.82 -13.87
C THR A 185 -7.61 -16.27 -13.38
N TYR A 186 -8.73 -16.62 -12.73
CA TYR A 186 -8.98 -18.00 -12.31
C TYR A 186 -9.05 -18.97 -13.49
N LYS A 187 -9.67 -18.57 -14.61
CA LYS A 187 -9.70 -19.37 -15.83
C LYS A 187 -8.29 -19.64 -16.37
N LYS A 188 -7.39 -18.64 -16.35
CA LYS A 188 -5.98 -18.83 -16.73
C LYS A 188 -5.25 -19.81 -15.81
N LYS A 189 -5.43 -19.68 -14.49
CA LYS A 189 -4.84 -20.61 -13.50
C LYS A 189 -5.34 -22.04 -13.72
N LEU A 190 -6.64 -22.22 -13.94
CA LEU A 190 -7.23 -23.53 -14.24
C LEU A 190 -6.62 -24.17 -15.50
N TYR A 191 -6.40 -23.39 -16.57
CA TYR A 191 -5.74 -23.90 -17.77
C TYR A 191 -4.27 -24.26 -17.53
N ALA A 192 -3.54 -23.49 -16.72
CA ALA A 192 -2.16 -23.79 -16.35
C ALA A 192 -2.09 -25.11 -15.57
N SER A 193 -2.90 -25.27 -14.52
CA SER A 193 -2.97 -26.53 -13.76
C SER A 193 -3.41 -27.71 -14.62
N ARG A 194 -4.34 -27.52 -15.56
CA ARG A 194 -4.73 -28.60 -16.50
C ARG A 194 -3.56 -29.03 -17.39
N ARG A 195 -2.72 -28.10 -17.85
CA ARG A 195 -1.51 -28.42 -18.62
C ARG A 195 -0.49 -29.19 -17.79
N GLU A 196 -0.28 -28.79 -16.54
CA GLU A 196 0.60 -29.50 -15.60
C GLU A 196 0.11 -30.93 -15.38
N VAL A 197 -1.19 -31.13 -15.14
CA VAL A 197 -1.78 -32.47 -15.01
C VAL A 197 -1.57 -33.30 -16.26
N THR A 198 -1.79 -32.74 -17.47
CA THR A 198 -1.51 -33.45 -18.72
C THR A 198 -0.02 -33.83 -18.84
N SER A 199 0.89 -32.91 -18.49
CA SER A 199 2.34 -33.17 -18.53
C SER A 199 2.75 -34.29 -17.57
N LEU A 200 2.24 -34.28 -16.34
CA LEU A 200 2.48 -35.33 -15.35
C LEU A 200 1.90 -36.68 -15.81
N THR A 201 0.71 -36.67 -16.42
CA THR A 201 0.07 -37.87 -16.98
C THR A 201 0.95 -38.50 -18.07
N SER A 202 1.48 -37.69 -18.99
CA SER A 202 2.41 -38.18 -20.02
C SER A 202 3.71 -38.75 -19.42
N ARG A 203 4.24 -38.12 -18.36
CA ARG A 203 5.43 -38.62 -17.65
C ARG A 203 5.17 -39.95 -16.97
N ILE A 204 4.01 -40.12 -16.34
CA ILE A 204 3.59 -41.39 -15.74
C ILE A 204 3.50 -42.48 -16.82
N GLN A 205 2.91 -42.18 -17.98
CA GLN A 205 2.81 -43.13 -19.09
C GLN A 205 4.20 -43.57 -19.60
N LEU A 206 5.14 -42.63 -19.73
CA LEU A 206 6.52 -42.95 -20.12
C LEU A 206 7.20 -43.87 -19.10
N LEU A 207 7.04 -43.59 -17.80
CA LEU A 207 7.58 -44.44 -16.74
C LEU A 207 6.95 -45.83 -16.74
N GLN A 208 5.64 -45.94 -16.97
CA GLN A 208 4.95 -47.22 -17.10
C GLN A 208 5.50 -48.03 -18.27
N ASN A 209 5.71 -47.41 -19.43
CA ASN A 209 6.30 -48.08 -20.59
C ASN A 209 7.74 -48.54 -20.31
N GLU A 210 8.53 -47.74 -19.59
CA GLU A 210 9.90 -48.09 -19.23
C GLU A 210 9.95 -49.26 -18.24
N VAL A 211 9.02 -49.32 -17.27
CA VAL A 211 8.90 -50.46 -16.36
C VAL A 211 8.60 -51.75 -17.15
N VAL A 212 7.64 -51.72 -18.08
CA VAL A 212 7.33 -52.87 -18.95
C VAL A 212 8.56 -53.30 -19.75
N ARG A 213 9.29 -52.35 -20.34
CA ARG A 213 10.52 -52.64 -21.09
C ARG A 213 11.60 -53.29 -20.22
N LEU A 214 11.77 -52.84 -18.98
CA LEU A 214 12.72 -53.42 -18.04
C LEU A 214 12.30 -54.83 -17.61
N GLU A 215 11.00 -55.09 -17.45
CA GLU A 215 10.46 -56.43 -17.19
C GLU A 215 10.72 -57.40 -18.35
N GLU A 216 10.55 -56.96 -19.61
CA GLU A 216 10.88 -57.75 -20.80
C GLU A 216 12.38 -58.05 -20.91
N LEU A 217 13.23 -57.06 -20.63
CA LEU A 217 14.69 -57.26 -20.61
C LEU A 217 15.11 -58.22 -19.51
N LYS A 218 14.47 -58.15 -18.34
CA LYS A 218 14.71 -59.10 -17.26
C LYS A 218 14.32 -60.51 -17.70
N TYR A 219 13.15 -60.68 -18.32
CA TYR A 219 12.68 -61.97 -18.82
C TYR A 219 13.61 -62.56 -19.89
N THR A 220 14.01 -61.77 -20.89
CA THR A 220 14.94 -62.23 -21.93
C THR A 220 16.31 -62.59 -21.38
N ARG A 221 16.81 -61.84 -20.39
CA ARG A 221 18.04 -62.17 -19.68
C ARG A 221 17.92 -63.51 -18.95
N GLU A 222 16.84 -63.73 -18.21
CA GLU A 222 16.56 -65.01 -17.54
C GLU A 222 16.47 -66.18 -18.55
N GLN A 223 15.85 -65.95 -19.71
CA GLN A 223 15.75 -66.94 -20.77
C GLN A 223 17.10 -67.22 -21.46
N SER A 224 17.93 -66.21 -21.68
CA SER A 224 19.28 -66.37 -22.24
C SER A 224 20.23 -67.09 -21.29
N VAL A 225 20.09 -66.90 -19.98
CA VAL A 225 20.82 -67.69 -18.98
C VAL A 225 20.38 -69.15 -19.04
N SER A 226 19.07 -69.42 -19.09
CA SER A 226 18.55 -70.79 -19.26
C SER A 226 18.97 -71.46 -20.58
N ASN A 227 19.10 -70.68 -21.67
CA ASN A 227 19.53 -71.19 -22.96
C ASN A 227 21.06 -71.35 -23.04
N ALA A 228 21.84 -70.50 -22.39
CA ALA A 228 23.30 -70.67 -22.29
C ALA A 228 23.65 -71.94 -21.49
N ASP A 229 22.86 -72.24 -20.45
CA ASP A 229 22.95 -73.51 -19.72
C ASP A 229 22.54 -74.72 -20.60
N ALA A 230 21.70 -74.50 -21.63
CA ALA A 230 21.34 -75.53 -22.63
C ALA A 230 22.36 -75.64 -23.78
N GLU A 231 22.97 -74.54 -24.23
CA GLU A 231 23.98 -74.52 -25.31
C GLU A 231 25.36 -74.99 -24.86
N GLN A 232 25.69 -74.90 -23.56
CA GLN A 232 26.83 -75.63 -22.97
C GLN A 232 26.67 -77.16 -23.12
N ASN A 233 25.45 -77.67 -23.30
CA ASN A 233 25.19 -79.09 -23.60
C ASN A 233 25.18 -79.42 -25.10
N GLU A 234 25.16 -78.44 -26.01
CA GLU A 234 24.89 -78.72 -27.45
C GLU A 234 25.91 -78.17 -28.45
N SER A 235 27.03 -77.58 -28.00
CA SER A 235 27.98 -76.92 -28.93
C SER A 235 29.42 -77.43 -28.87
N THR A 236 29.60 -78.74 -29.02
CA THR A 236 30.75 -79.33 -29.74
C THR A 236 30.46 -79.38 -31.25
N ALA A 237 30.08 -78.28 -31.90
CA ALA A 237 29.93 -78.29 -33.36
C ALA A 237 29.94 -76.90 -34.03
N ARG A 238 31.07 -76.61 -34.69
CA ARG A 238 31.24 -75.84 -35.95
C ARG A 238 31.16 -74.31 -35.84
N ARG A 239 32.19 -73.53 -36.19
CA ARG A 239 32.99 -73.29 -37.44
C ARG A 239 32.40 -72.25 -38.41
N ASP A 240 33.19 -71.17 -38.54
CA ASP A 240 33.60 -70.40 -39.73
C ASP A 240 32.76 -69.22 -40.29
N GLY A 241 33.48 -68.08 -40.41
CA GLY A 241 33.37 -67.03 -41.45
C GLY A 241 32.40 -65.86 -41.15
N ASP A 242 32.61 -64.61 -41.54
CA ASP A 242 33.69 -63.87 -42.23
C ASP A 242 33.29 -62.36 -42.20
N ASP A 243 34.22 -61.48 -42.58
CA ASP A 243 34.23 -60.01 -42.71
C ASP A 243 32.93 -59.24 -43.07
N THR A 244 32.83 -57.94 -42.69
CA THR A 244 32.98 -56.75 -43.58
C THR A 244 32.49 -55.43 -42.91
N SER A 245 33.23 -54.34 -43.19
CA SER A 245 33.06 -52.91 -42.86
C SER A 245 31.72 -52.23 -43.25
N GLN A 246 31.37 -51.07 -42.63
CA GLN A 246 31.27 -49.75 -43.29
C GLN A 246 30.75 -48.58 -42.42
N HIS A 247 31.12 -47.38 -42.88
CA HIS A 247 30.92 -45.99 -42.42
C HIS A 247 29.49 -45.44 -42.33
N THR A 248 29.45 -44.21 -41.75
CA THR A 248 28.53 -43.04 -41.90
C THR A 248 27.72 -42.77 -40.62
N GLY A 249 27.58 -41.56 -40.07
CA GLY A 249 27.71 -40.18 -40.55
C GLY A 249 26.47 -39.42 -40.07
N GLY A 250 26.60 -38.30 -39.33
CA GLY A 250 25.42 -37.52 -38.92
C GLY A 250 25.70 -36.34 -37.99
N TRP A 251 25.81 -35.15 -38.58
CA TRP A 251 25.86 -33.81 -37.96
C TRP A 251 24.47 -33.30 -37.56
N VAL A 252 24.36 -32.43 -36.53
CA VAL A 252 23.51 -31.19 -36.43
C VAL A 252 23.99 -30.38 -35.18
N SER A 253 24.66 -29.22 -35.35
CA SER A 253 24.20 -27.80 -35.19
C SER A 253 23.74 -27.41 -33.75
N GLU A 254 24.50 -26.64 -32.96
CA GLU A 254 24.73 -25.17 -32.93
C GLU A 254 23.56 -24.36 -32.33
N CYS A 255 23.81 -23.63 -31.22
CA CYS A 255 23.31 -22.27 -30.93
C CYS A 255 23.80 -21.74 -29.56
N ASP A 256 24.76 -20.82 -29.64
CA ASP A 256 25.01 -19.60 -28.85
C ASP A 256 24.25 -19.30 -27.55
N ARG A 257 25.02 -18.86 -26.52
CA ARG A 257 24.56 -17.82 -25.59
C ARG A 257 25.72 -16.94 -25.09
N LYS A 258 25.60 -15.65 -25.39
CA LYS A 258 26.51 -14.54 -25.05
C LYS A 258 26.40 -14.08 -23.59
N GLU A 259 27.55 -13.68 -23.06
CA GLU A 259 27.78 -12.84 -21.88
C GLU A 259 27.22 -11.41 -22.03
N ILE A 260 26.82 -10.80 -20.91
CA ILE A 260 26.88 -9.35 -20.68
C ILE A 260 27.27 -9.08 -19.21
N ARG A 261 28.33 -8.26 -19.04
CA ARG A 261 28.82 -7.59 -17.82
C ARG A 261 28.28 -6.16 -17.71
N SER A 262 28.23 -5.60 -16.49
CA SER A 262 28.69 -4.23 -16.15
C SER A 262 28.40 -3.87 -14.66
N ASP A 263 29.45 -3.77 -13.83
CA ASP A 263 30.01 -2.59 -13.09
C ASP A 263 29.09 -1.34 -12.92
N ASP A 264 29.16 -0.42 -11.93
CA ASP A 264 30.07 -0.12 -10.79
C ASP A 264 29.43 1.01 -9.90
N GLU A 265 29.90 1.14 -8.64
CA GLU A 265 30.09 2.35 -7.75
C GLU A 265 28.97 3.42 -7.52
N SER A 266 28.80 4.14 -6.39
CA SER A 266 29.44 4.32 -5.06
C SER A 266 28.51 5.22 -4.17
N ASP A 267 28.57 5.07 -2.83
CA ASP A 267 27.85 5.88 -1.82
C ASP A 267 28.83 6.70 -0.96
N ASP A 268 28.49 7.97 -0.66
CA ASP A 268 29.24 8.87 0.24
C ASP A 268 28.25 9.58 1.19
N GLU A 269 28.37 9.33 2.49
CA GLU A 269 27.54 9.87 3.59
C GLU A 269 28.23 11.04 4.31
N SER A 270 27.48 12.07 4.71
CA SER A 270 27.85 12.92 5.85
C SER A 270 26.63 13.52 6.57
N ASP A 271 26.78 13.59 7.90
CA ASP A 271 25.80 13.82 8.97
C ASP A 271 25.69 15.28 9.46
N ASP A 272 24.55 15.57 10.11
CA ASP A 272 24.27 16.49 11.24
C ASP A 272 24.33 18.04 11.07
N ASP A 273 23.21 18.75 11.35
CA ASP A 273 23.04 19.43 12.66
C ASP A 273 21.63 20.01 12.91
N ARG A 274 21.24 20.02 14.20
CA ARG A 274 19.90 20.33 14.77
C ARG A 274 19.75 21.78 15.22
N GLY A 275 18.52 22.29 15.19
CA GLY A 275 18.10 23.50 15.91
C GLY A 275 16.63 23.39 16.33
N GLU A 276 16.41 23.14 17.61
CA GLU A 276 15.11 23.25 18.32
C GLU A 276 14.85 24.72 18.67
N GLU A 277 13.60 25.19 18.60
CA GLU A 277 13.05 26.24 19.47
C GLU A 277 11.51 26.34 19.34
N ASP A 278 10.86 25.89 20.42
CA ASP A 278 9.64 26.35 21.11
C ASP A 278 8.39 26.82 20.35
N ALA A 279 7.33 26.00 20.44
CA ALA A 279 5.95 26.33 20.12
C ALA A 279 5.16 26.71 21.39
N ALA A 280 4.45 27.85 21.33
CA ALA A 280 3.53 28.31 22.35
C ALA A 280 2.09 27.84 22.03
N ASP A 281 1.42 27.32 23.05
CA ASP A 281 0.04 26.83 23.09
C ASP A 281 -1.01 27.89 22.71
N MET A 282 -1.97 27.48 21.87
CA MET A 282 -3.30 28.10 21.72
C MET A 282 -4.35 26.99 21.41
N PRO A 283 -5.62 27.18 21.84
CA PRO A 283 -6.51 26.11 22.27
C PRO A 283 -7.30 25.42 21.15
N THR A 284 -7.64 24.18 21.44
CA THR A 284 -8.25 23.13 20.62
C THR A 284 -9.77 23.14 20.65
N ASP A 285 -10.39 22.93 19.48
CA ASP A 285 -11.76 22.42 19.32
C ASP A 285 -11.83 21.38 18.17
N VAL A 286 -11.66 20.10 18.55
CA VAL A 286 -12.42 18.84 18.20
C VAL A 286 -13.02 18.71 16.77
N ASN A 287 -12.87 17.65 15.94
CA ASN A 287 -12.19 16.34 16.01
C ASN A 287 -11.92 15.82 14.57
N THR A 288 -10.75 16.14 14.02
CA THR A 288 -10.01 15.31 13.03
C THR A 288 -8.49 15.52 13.17
N SER A 289 -8.08 16.20 14.25
CA SER A 289 -6.70 16.38 14.72
C SER A 289 -6.37 15.19 15.62
N VAL A 290 -5.36 14.37 15.41
CA VAL A 290 -4.05 14.58 14.79
C VAL A 290 -3.73 13.23 14.16
N VAL A 291 -3.68 13.13 12.83
CA VAL A 291 -3.10 11.91 12.26
C VAL A 291 -1.66 11.86 12.74
N THR A 292 -1.27 10.81 13.44
CA THR A 292 0.10 10.64 13.93
C THR A 292 1.08 10.81 12.77
N PRO A 293 2.18 11.58 12.93
CA PRO A 293 3.27 11.59 11.96
C PRO A 293 3.62 10.15 11.59
N CYS A 294 3.46 9.80 10.33
CA CYS A 294 3.52 8.40 9.89
C CYS A 294 4.82 8.07 9.16
N ILE A 295 5.68 9.06 8.93
CA ILE A 295 6.97 8.89 8.28
C ILE A 295 8.01 9.66 9.09
N ASP A 296 9.16 9.04 9.28
CA ASP A 296 10.30 9.68 9.94
C ASP A 296 10.73 10.93 9.14
N PRO A 297 11.05 12.07 9.78
CA PRO A 297 11.47 13.29 9.09
C PRO A 297 12.68 13.11 8.16
N SER A 298 13.52 12.09 8.38
CA SER A 298 14.66 11.75 7.51
C SER A 298 14.26 11.06 6.21
N ARG A 299 13.05 10.49 6.14
CA ARG A 299 12.56 9.78 4.96
C ARG A 299 11.67 10.67 4.11
N THR A 300 11.84 10.54 2.79
CA THR A 300 10.81 10.97 1.87
C THR A 300 9.88 9.79 1.52
N PRO A 301 8.61 10.07 1.29
CA PRO A 301 7.66 9.08 0.78
C PRO A 301 7.99 8.49 -0.61
N TYR A 302 8.98 9.04 -1.32
CA TYR A 302 9.53 8.43 -2.54
C TYR A 302 10.51 7.29 -2.20
N ASP A 303 11.08 7.32 -1.01
CA ASP A 303 12.10 6.39 -0.50
C ASP A 303 11.49 5.29 0.40
N LEU A 304 10.19 5.02 0.23
CA LEU A 304 9.51 3.96 0.97
C LEU A 304 9.97 2.57 0.47
N PRO A 305 10.17 1.60 1.38
CA PRO A 305 10.45 0.22 1.01
C PRO A 305 9.42 -0.36 0.04
N ALA A 306 9.86 -1.27 -0.84
CA ALA A 306 8.99 -1.87 -1.86
C ALA A 306 7.70 -2.49 -1.27
N HIS A 307 7.84 -3.24 -0.16
CA HIS A 307 6.69 -3.87 0.51
C HIS A 307 5.63 -2.86 1.00
N VAL A 308 6.05 -1.68 1.49
CA VAL A 308 5.10 -0.62 1.89
C VAL A 308 4.44 -0.01 0.64
N ARG A 309 5.23 0.24 -0.42
CA ARG A 309 4.70 0.78 -1.69
C ARG A 309 3.68 -0.15 -2.34
N GLU A 310 3.87 -1.46 -2.25
CA GLU A 310 2.96 -2.47 -2.80
C GLU A 310 1.58 -2.49 -2.12
N LEU A 311 1.48 -2.01 -0.88
CA LEU A 311 0.21 -1.85 -0.15
C LEU A 311 -0.60 -0.64 -0.63
N SER A 312 0.01 0.27 -1.39
CA SER A 312 -0.73 1.34 -2.06
C SER A 312 -1.65 0.75 -3.12
N THR A 313 -2.95 0.89 -2.91
CA THR A 313 -3.95 0.42 -3.89
C THR A 313 -3.94 1.25 -5.18
N ALA A 314 -3.39 2.47 -5.13
CA ALA A 314 -3.07 3.25 -6.30
C ALA A 314 -1.79 2.68 -6.94
N ARG A 315 -1.94 1.69 -7.82
CA ARG A 315 -0.86 1.10 -8.65
C ARG A 315 -0.01 2.13 -9.41
N ALA A 316 -0.43 3.39 -9.45
CA ALA A 316 0.34 4.52 -9.98
C ALA A 316 0.47 5.63 -8.93
N VAL A 317 1.71 5.77 -8.42
CA VAL A 317 2.34 6.98 -7.88
C VAL A 317 1.68 7.59 -6.64
N ILE A 318 2.39 7.55 -5.52
CA ILE A 318 2.14 8.38 -4.33
C ILE A 318 2.21 9.84 -4.76
N LEU A 319 1.17 10.64 -4.49
CA LEU A 319 1.20 12.05 -4.88
C LEU A 319 1.65 12.86 -3.67
N LEU A 320 2.96 13.07 -3.61
CA LEU A 320 3.60 13.67 -2.46
C LEU A 320 3.98 15.12 -2.67
N TRP A 321 3.20 16.02 -2.07
CA TRP A 321 3.52 17.44 -2.09
C TRP A 321 3.45 18.00 -0.66
N PRO A 322 4.38 17.59 0.23
CA PRO A 322 4.48 18.17 1.57
C PRO A 322 4.71 19.69 1.44
N GLY A 323 3.94 20.48 2.18
CA GLY A 323 3.92 21.95 2.07
C GLY A 323 3.03 22.49 0.95
N GLN A 324 2.68 21.71 -0.08
CA GLN A 324 1.87 22.20 -1.21
C GLN A 324 0.42 21.70 -1.18
N THR A 325 0.11 20.81 -0.23
CA THR A 325 -1.23 20.27 0.01
C THR A 325 -1.98 21.15 0.99
N ARG A 326 -3.05 21.80 0.52
CA ARG A 326 -4.02 22.53 1.34
C ARG A 326 -5.26 21.69 1.48
N GLN A 327 -5.62 21.35 2.72
CA GLN A 327 -6.94 20.82 3.00
C GLN A 327 -7.91 21.99 3.05
N LEU A 328 -8.97 21.94 2.26
CA LEU A 328 -10.02 22.94 2.37
C LEU A 328 -10.91 22.57 3.54
N HIS A 329 -11.01 23.47 4.53
CA HIS A 329 -12.03 23.38 5.56
C HIS A 329 -13.42 23.63 4.94
N GLY A 330 -14.01 22.56 4.40
CA GLY A 330 -15.44 22.32 4.49
C GLY A 330 -15.69 21.42 5.69
N LYS A 331 -16.89 21.44 6.26
CA LYS A 331 -17.31 20.69 7.47
C LYS A 331 -16.89 19.20 7.52
N ASN A 332 -16.45 18.62 6.40
CA ASN A 332 -16.21 17.19 6.26
C ASN A 332 -14.77 16.81 5.84
N ASN A 333 -13.83 17.75 5.67
CA ASN A 333 -12.42 17.45 5.31
C ASN A 333 -12.22 16.59 4.02
N ARG A 334 -13.27 16.45 3.19
CA ARG A 334 -13.30 15.60 2.00
C ARG A 334 -12.65 16.22 0.76
N LYS A 335 -12.27 17.49 0.81
CA LYS A 335 -11.72 18.22 -0.33
C LYS A 335 -10.32 18.74 -0.01
N ALA A 336 -9.38 18.48 -0.89
CA ALA A 336 -8.02 18.97 -0.79
C ALA A 336 -7.58 19.60 -2.10
N HIS A 337 -6.73 20.61 -2.03
CA HIS A 337 -6.10 21.25 -3.17
C HIS A 337 -4.60 21.03 -3.09
N ILE A 338 -3.98 20.64 -4.21
CA ILE A 338 -2.53 20.66 -4.34
C ILE A 338 -2.16 21.80 -5.26
N PHE A 339 -1.34 22.72 -4.77
CA PHE A 339 -0.79 23.78 -5.59
C PHE A 339 0.12 23.19 -6.66
N ALA A 340 -0.02 23.62 -7.91
CA ALA A 340 0.87 23.25 -8.99
C ALA A 340 1.09 24.45 -9.91
N SER A 341 2.19 25.19 -9.71
CA SER A 341 2.48 26.39 -10.51
C SER A 341 2.68 26.03 -11.99
N PRO A 342 1.95 26.65 -12.94
CA PRO A 342 2.21 26.49 -14.37
C PRO A 342 3.43 27.29 -14.84
N SER A 343 3.99 28.13 -13.96
CA SER A 343 5.15 28.97 -14.27
C SER A 343 6.13 28.96 -13.11
N LYS A 344 7.42 29.02 -13.42
CA LYS A 344 8.48 29.24 -12.44
C LYS A 344 9.12 30.61 -12.63
N CYS A 345 9.52 31.21 -11.52
CA CYS A 345 10.25 32.47 -11.46
C CYS A 345 11.73 32.22 -11.69
N ASP A 346 12.32 32.96 -12.63
CA ASP A 346 13.76 33.03 -12.84
C ASP A 346 14.30 34.36 -12.32
N THR A 347 15.08 34.29 -11.25
CA THR A 347 15.69 35.45 -10.60
C THR A 347 17.03 35.84 -11.21
N SER A 348 17.53 35.09 -12.20
CA SER A 348 18.79 35.41 -12.89
C SER A 348 18.63 36.52 -13.93
N THR A 349 17.39 36.83 -14.32
CA THR A 349 17.07 37.92 -15.25
C THR A 349 16.63 39.16 -14.48
N GLU A 350 17.06 40.34 -14.92
CA GLU A 350 16.58 41.63 -14.41
C GLU A 350 15.92 42.41 -15.57
N PRO A 351 14.59 42.65 -15.54
CA PRO A 351 13.63 42.30 -14.48
C PRO A 351 13.35 40.79 -14.37
N ILE A 352 12.80 40.37 -13.22
CA ILE A 352 12.40 38.98 -12.95
C ILE A 352 11.51 38.46 -14.07
N SER A 353 11.85 37.30 -14.63
CA SER A 353 11.09 36.66 -15.71
C SER A 353 10.37 35.40 -15.22
N TRP A 354 9.33 35.01 -15.96
CA TRP A 354 8.50 33.85 -15.66
C TRP A 354 8.59 32.85 -16.80
N ILE A 355 9.08 31.65 -16.49
CA ILE A 355 9.20 30.55 -17.44
C ILE A 355 7.95 29.68 -17.30
N LYS A 356 7.18 29.57 -18.38
CA LYS A 356 6.04 28.65 -18.43
C LYS A 356 6.58 27.22 -18.42
N ILE A 357 6.13 26.43 -17.46
CA ILE A 357 6.36 24.98 -17.44
C ILE A 357 5.06 24.36 -17.94
N GLU A 358 5.15 23.35 -18.80
CA GLU A 358 4.00 22.51 -19.12
C GLU A 358 4.01 21.25 -18.25
N PRO A 359 3.58 21.29 -16.97
CA PRO A 359 3.18 20.06 -16.33
C PRO A 359 1.77 19.74 -16.83
N SER A 360 1.61 18.69 -17.65
CA SER A 360 0.29 18.21 -18.01
C SER A 360 -0.36 17.50 -16.81
N LEU A 361 -0.82 18.28 -15.82
CA LEU A 361 -1.63 17.77 -14.69
C LEU A 361 -2.92 17.10 -15.18
N GLN A 362 -3.32 17.34 -16.44
CA GLN A 362 -4.43 16.64 -17.08
C GLN A 362 -4.25 15.12 -17.04
N GLY A 363 -3.02 14.60 -17.19
CA GLY A 363 -2.75 13.16 -17.21
C GLY A 363 -2.99 12.44 -15.88
N ILE A 364 -3.07 13.17 -14.77
CA ILE A 364 -3.36 12.60 -13.44
C ILE A 364 -4.85 12.72 -13.05
N THR A 365 -5.64 13.46 -13.83
CA THR A 365 -7.09 13.61 -13.57
C THR A 365 -7.82 12.28 -13.75
N GLY A 366 -8.77 11.99 -12.89
CA GLY A 366 -9.51 10.72 -12.82
C GLY A 366 -8.79 9.61 -12.04
N GLY A 367 -7.49 9.73 -11.79
CA GLY A 367 -6.72 8.77 -11.00
C GLY A 367 -6.95 8.91 -9.49
N THR A 368 -6.78 7.81 -8.75
CA THR A 368 -6.68 7.83 -7.28
C THR A 368 -5.22 7.84 -6.84
N ARG A 369 -4.92 8.53 -5.75
CA ARG A 369 -3.56 8.77 -5.23
C ARG A 369 -3.56 8.78 -3.72
N GLU A 370 -2.47 8.30 -3.14
CA GLU A 370 -2.21 8.44 -1.70
C GLU A 370 -1.70 9.86 -1.42
N LEU A 371 -2.34 10.57 -0.49
CA LEU A 371 -2.09 11.98 -0.20
C LEU A 371 -1.39 12.16 1.15
N PHE A 372 -0.44 13.08 1.18
CA PHE A 372 0.33 13.42 2.37
C PHE A 372 0.44 14.93 2.55
N ARG A 373 0.61 15.37 3.80
CA ARG A 373 0.79 16.77 4.16
C ARG A 373 1.97 16.92 5.11
N ALA A 374 2.80 17.94 4.90
CA ALA A 374 3.75 18.36 5.92
C ALA A 374 3.08 19.34 6.89
N VAL A 375 3.26 19.11 8.17
CA VAL A 375 2.81 20.00 9.25
C VAL A 375 3.95 20.05 10.26
N HIS A 376 4.48 21.23 10.57
CA HIS A 376 5.56 21.43 11.56
C HIS A 376 6.77 20.48 11.41
N GLY A 377 7.19 20.20 10.17
CA GLY A 377 8.34 19.31 9.90
C GLY A 377 8.04 17.82 9.96
N SER A 378 6.83 17.42 10.35
CA SER A 378 6.37 16.03 10.25
C SER A 378 5.52 15.79 9.00
N VAL A 379 5.55 14.56 8.50
CA VAL A 379 4.73 14.12 7.36
C VAL A 379 3.56 13.28 7.86
N HIS A 380 2.36 13.69 7.45
CA HIS A 380 1.10 13.08 7.84
C HIS A 380 0.41 12.49 6.61
N TYR A 381 -0.12 11.28 6.75
CA TYR A 381 -0.92 10.64 5.71
C TYR A 381 -2.39 11.09 5.83
N LEU A 382 -2.95 11.61 4.75
CA LEU A 382 -4.33 12.13 4.75
C LEU A 382 -5.36 11.09 4.26
N GLY A 383 -4.89 10.00 3.65
CA GLY A 383 -5.76 9.03 3.00
C GLY A 383 -5.61 9.01 1.49
N MET A 384 -6.56 8.35 0.85
CA MET A 384 -6.62 8.19 -0.59
C MET A 384 -7.59 9.18 -1.20
N TYR A 385 -7.12 9.91 -2.19
CA TYR A 385 -7.88 10.95 -2.87
C TYR A 385 -7.99 10.66 -4.36
N ARG A 386 -9.09 11.07 -4.97
CA ARG A 386 -9.33 11.07 -6.41
C ARG A 386 -9.02 12.45 -6.96
N CYS A 387 -8.21 12.50 -8.01
CA CYS A 387 -7.96 13.72 -8.77
C CYS A 387 -9.18 14.05 -9.61
N VAL A 388 -9.94 15.07 -9.24
CA VAL A 388 -11.21 15.41 -9.91
C VAL A 388 -10.97 16.32 -11.11
N SER A 389 -10.13 17.34 -10.95
CA SER A 389 -9.88 18.32 -12.00
C SER A 389 -8.51 18.99 -11.83
N ALA A 390 -7.83 19.21 -12.95
CA ALA A 390 -6.45 19.69 -13.00
C ALA A 390 -6.29 21.07 -13.65
N SER A 391 -7.31 21.92 -13.60
CA SER A 391 -7.32 23.18 -14.38
C SER A 391 -7.96 24.35 -13.67
N HIS A 392 -8.04 24.31 -12.34
CA HIS A 392 -8.54 25.45 -11.58
C HIS A 392 -7.39 26.37 -11.20
N TYR A 393 -7.66 27.66 -11.29
CA TYR A 393 -6.79 28.71 -10.83
C TYR A 393 -7.41 29.34 -9.59
N TYR A 394 -6.59 29.67 -8.60
CA TYR A 394 -7.08 30.53 -7.52
C TYR A 394 -7.44 31.88 -8.12
N SER A 395 -8.64 32.36 -7.79
CA SER A 395 -8.99 33.75 -8.06
C SER A 395 -8.10 34.68 -7.23
N GLN A 396 -8.05 35.96 -7.63
CA GLN A 396 -7.28 36.97 -6.90
C GLN A 396 -7.71 37.06 -5.43
N ASP A 397 -9.01 37.01 -5.16
CA ASP A 397 -9.55 37.13 -3.81
C ASP A 397 -9.35 35.84 -3.01
N GLU A 398 -9.46 34.67 -3.64
CA GLU A 398 -9.12 33.41 -3.00
C GLU A 398 -7.64 33.37 -2.58
N PHE A 399 -6.72 33.81 -3.45
CA PHE A 399 -5.29 33.89 -3.14
C PHE A 399 -5.03 34.83 -1.95
N ARG A 400 -5.69 36.00 -1.93
CA ARG A 400 -5.57 36.96 -0.82
C ARG A 400 -6.02 36.38 0.51
N GLN A 401 -7.05 35.54 0.50
CA GLN A 401 -7.58 34.86 1.68
C GLN A 401 -6.73 33.67 2.15
N LEU A 402 -5.72 33.25 1.39
CA LEU A 402 -4.79 32.21 1.85
C LEU A 402 -4.00 32.71 3.06
N ASP A 403 -3.78 31.81 3.99
CA ASP A 403 -2.92 31.97 5.15
C ASP A 403 -1.46 32.22 4.74
N LYS A 404 -0.72 32.88 5.64
CA LYS A 404 0.66 33.30 5.37
C LYS A 404 1.59 32.11 5.14
N GLU A 405 1.40 31.03 5.89
CA GLU A 405 2.20 29.80 5.76
C GLU A 405 2.02 29.18 4.38
N PHE A 406 0.77 29.03 3.92
CA PHE A 406 0.51 28.48 2.59
C PHE A 406 1.01 29.39 1.46
N LYS A 407 0.95 30.72 1.62
CA LYS A 407 1.56 31.67 0.66
C LYS A 407 3.09 31.50 0.58
N GLU A 408 3.75 31.28 1.72
CA GLU A 408 5.18 31.00 1.75
C GLU A 408 5.52 29.66 1.09
N ASP A 409 4.68 28.64 1.26
CA ASP A 409 4.89 27.37 0.58
C ASP A 409 4.69 27.44 -0.93
N ILE A 410 3.70 28.23 -1.39
CA ILE A 410 3.58 28.58 -2.81
C ILE A 410 4.87 29.26 -3.29
N LEU A 411 5.37 30.24 -2.54
CA LEU A 411 6.57 30.99 -2.90
C LEU A 411 7.83 30.12 -2.98
N LYS A 412 8.05 29.22 -2.02
CA LYS A 412 9.16 28.23 -2.07
C LYS A 412 9.16 27.42 -3.36
N GLN A 413 7.97 27.14 -3.87
CA GLN A 413 7.70 26.31 -5.04
C GLN A 413 7.61 27.10 -6.33
N THR A 414 7.65 28.43 -6.26
CA THR A 414 7.67 29.31 -7.42
C THR A 414 9.02 29.24 -8.17
N PHE A 415 10.11 28.86 -7.52
CA PHE A 415 11.46 28.88 -8.12
C PHE A 415 11.85 27.55 -8.77
N ILE A 416 12.79 27.62 -9.72
CA ILE A 416 13.35 26.43 -10.38
C ILE A 416 14.27 25.68 -9.42
N ARG A 417 15.10 26.43 -8.68
CA ARG A 417 16.03 25.87 -7.70
C ARG A 417 15.66 26.34 -6.29
N PRO A 418 15.58 25.45 -5.29
CA PRO A 418 15.31 25.84 -3.90
C PRO A 418 16.30 26.88 -3.33
N SER A 419 17.53 26.92 -3.82
CA SER A 419 18.54 27.91 -3.43
C SER A 419 18.17 29.35 -3.81
N GLN A 420 17.43 29.56 -4.91
CA GLN A 420 16.97 30.89 -5.34
C GLN A 420 16.01 31.50 -4.32
N TYR A 421 15.14 30.70 -3.73
CA TYR A 421 14.25 31.14 -2.66
C TYR A 421 15.05 31.54 -1.40
N ARG A 422 16.05 30.72 -1.02
CA ARG A 422 16.88 30.95 0.17
C ARG A 422 17.70 32.24 0.07
N SER A 423 18.23 32.56 -1.11
CA SER A 423 19.01 33.78 -1.36
C SER A 423 18.15 35.05 -1.55
N LEU A 424 16.83 34.91 -1.68
CA LEU A 424 15.94 36.03 -1.96
C LEU A 424 15.82 36.96 -0.75
N SER A 425 15.96 38.27 -0.96
CA SER A 425 15.69 39.28 0.06
C SER A 425 14.20 39.30 0.44
N ARG A 426 13.88 39.69 1.68
CA ARG A 426 12.50 39.81 2.15
C ARG A 426 11.65 40.70 1.24
N ARG A 427 12.19 41.84 0.79
CA ARG A 427 11.52 42.76 -0.15
C ARG A 427 11.14 42.08 -1.46
N ASN A 428 12.01 41.22 -2.00
CA ASN A 428 11.72 40.49 -3.24
C ASN A 428 10.68 39.39 -3.01
N ARG A 429 10.64 38.77 -1.83
CA ARG A 429 9.61 37.78 -1.46
C ARG A 429 8.24 38.44 -1.42
N ASP A 430 8.13 39.56 -0.70
CA ASP A 430 6.91 40.35 -0.59
C ASP A 430 6.44 40.83 -1.98
N HIS A 431 7.38 41.27 -2.83
CA HIS A 431 7.07 41.69 -4.20
C HIS A 431 6.47 40.55 -5.05
N ILE A 432 6.99 39.32 -4.96
CA ILE A 432 6.43 38.19 -5.71
C ILE A 432 5.05 37.80 -5.19
N ILE A 433 4.83 37.82 -3.87
CA ILE A 433 3.51 37.58 -3.26
C ILE A 433 2.51 38.65 -3.72
N ASP A 434 2.93 39.91 -3.85
CA ASP A 434 2.10 40.99 -4.39
C ASP A 434 1.71 40.74 -5.85
N LEU A 435 2.61 40.19 -6.68
CA LEU A 435 2.30 39.83 -8.07
C LEU A 435 1.19 38.76 -8.16
N TYR A 436 1.24 37.74 -7.28
CA TYR A 436 0.16 36.76 -7.17
C TYR A 436 -1.14 37.41 -6.65
N SER A 437 -1.06 38.26 -5.62
CA SER A 437 -2.21 38.96 -5.03
C SER A 437 -2.84 40.00 -5.96
N GLN A 438 -2.13 40.42 -7.01
CA GLN A 438 -2.60 41.28 -8.09
C GLN A 438 -3.17 40.48 -9.28
N GLY A 439 -3.07 39.16 -9.28
CA GLY A 439 -3.49 38.31 -10.40
C GLY A 439 -2.57 38.38 -11.63
N LYS A 440 -1.39 39.02 -11.50
CA LYS A 440 -0.39 39.09 -12.58
C LYS A 440 0.27 37.74 -12.83
N VAL A 441 0.30 36.89 -11.79
CA VAL A 441 0.78 35.52 -11.86
C VAL A 441 -0.35 34.63 -11.34
N GLN A 442 -0.63 33.56 -12.07
CA GLN A 442 -1.71 32.64 -11.73
C GLN A 442 -1.18 31.45 -10.93
N VAL A 443 -2.00 31.01 -9.98
CA VAL A 443 -1.73 29.84 -9.13
C VAL A 443 -2.71 28.76 -9.56
N GLN A 444 -2.24 27.75 -10.29
CA GLN A 444 -3.05 26.59 -10.63
C GLN A 444 -3.04 25.60 -9.46
N TYR A 445 -4.15 24.89 -9.27
CA TYR A 445 -4.24 23.81 -8.31
C TYR A 445 -4.98 22.60 -8.88
N LEU A 446 -4.67 21.44 -8.31
CA LEU A 446 -5.34 20.18 -8.54
C LEU A 446 -6.42 19.99 -7.48
N HIS A 447 -7.67 19.80 -7.89
CA HIS A 447 -8.77 19.49 -6.99
C HIS A 447 -8.80 17.99 -6.69
N LEU A 448 -8.80 17.67 -5.40
CA LEU A 448 -8.80 16.30 -4.89
C LEU A 448 -10.02 16.07 -4.01
N GLU A 449 -10.66 14.92 -4.18
CA GLU A 449 -11.75 14.46 -3.34
C GLU A 449 -11.37 13.18 -2.61
N PHE A 450 -11.62 13.15 -1.31
CA PHE A 450 -11.35 12.02 -0.44
C PHE A 450 -12.19 10.82 -0.87
N VAL A 451 -11.53 9.68 -1.05
CA VAL A 451 -12.17 8.41 -1.38
C VAL A 451 -12.33 7.58 -0.12
N LYS A 452 -11.21 7.26 0.52
CA LYS A 452 -11.16 6.44 1.74
C LYS A 452 -9.83 6.59 2.45
N PHE A 453 -9.77 6.17 3.70
CA PHE A 453 -8.51 6.02 4.43
C PHE A 453 -7.98 4.58 4.22
N ASN A 454 -6.72 4.43 3.77
CA ASN A 454 -6.11 3.12 3.57
C ASN A 454 -5.42 2.67 4.86
N GLN A 455 -6.16 2.00 5.75
CA GLN A 455 -5.66 1.62 7.08
C GLN A 455 -4.42 0.71 7.00
N ASP A 456 -4.41 -0.27 6.10
CA ASP A 456 -3.28 -1.21 5.95
C ASP A 456 -2.00 -0.48 5.55
N TYR A 457 -2.12 0.46 4.61
CA TYR A 457 -0.99 1.30 4.18
C TYR A 457 -0.53 2.24 5.31
N PHE A 458 -1.47 2.84 6.04
CA PHE A 458 -1.13 3.68 7.20
C PHE A 458 -0.41 2.89 8.31
N ASN A 459 -0.90 1.70 8.65
CA ASN A 459 -0.25 0.84 9.65
C ASN A 459 1.16 0.47 9.22
N ALA A 460 1.37 0.11 7.95
CA ALA A 460 2.71 -0.17 7.41
C ALA A 460 3.65 1.05 7.46
N LEU A 461 3.12 2.27 7.29
CA LEU A 461 3.90 3.51 7.47
C LEU A 461 4.30 3.71 8.93
N ILE A 462 3.38 3.48 9.88
CA ILE A 462 3.65 3.57 11.31
C ILE A 462 4.70 2.54 11.75
N ASP A 463 4.56 1.28 11.30
CA ASP A 463 5.53 0.23 11.60
C ASP A 463 6.92 0.59 11.06
N LEU A 464 6.98 1.13 9.83
CA LEU A 464 8.24 1.60 9.23
C LEU A 464 8.87 2.71 10.08
N LYS A 465 8.08 3.70 10.51
CA LYS A 465 8.55 4.78 11.38
C LYS A 465 9.10 4.25 12.70
N ILE A 466 8.41 3.31 13.36
CA ILE A 466 8.87 2.68 14.61
C ILE A 466 10.20 1.95 14.39
N GLN A 467 10.35 1.27 13.26
CA GLN A 467 11.61 0.59 12.90
C GLN A 467 12.76 1.59 12.71
N ASP A 468 12.50 2.72 12.05
CA ASP A 468 13.50 3.77 11.85
C ASP A 468 13.91 4.41 13.18
N GLU A 469 12.95 4.76 14.03
CA GLU A 469 13.22 5.30 15.37
C GLU A 469 14.04 4.33 16.23
N THR A 470 13.74 3.02 16.16
CA THR A 470 14.48 1.97 16.86
C THR A 470 15.91 1.84 16.33
N LYS A 471 16.10 1.94 15.01
CA LYS A 471 17.43 1.95 14.37
C LYS A 471 18.22 3.18 14.79
N HIS A 472 17.62 4.36 14.79
CA HIS A 472 18.28 5.58 15.26
C HIS A 472 18.65 5.51 16.75
N ALA A 473 17.77 4.98 17.61
CA ALA A 473 18.05 4.79 19.03
C ALA A 473 19.21 3.80 19.27
N SER A 474 19.24 2.68 18.54
CA SER A 474 20.33 1.70 18.65
C SER A 474 21.67 2.24 18.13
N ASN A 475 21.67 2.97 17.02
CA ASN A 475 22.85 3.65 16.48
C ASN A 475 23.38 4.72 17.43
N LYS A 476 22.49 5.50 18.06
CA LYS A 476 22.86 6.50 19.07
C LYS A 476 23.55 5.84 20.27
N ARG A 477 22.98 4.75 20.82
CA ARG A 477 23.60 3.97 21.92
C ARG A 477 24.96 3.39 21.51
N LYS A 478 25.10 2.92 20.28
CA LYS A 478 26.38 2.40 19.74
C LYS A 478 27.44 3.49 19.67
N ARG A 479 27.10 4.69 19.15
CA ARG A 479 27.99 5.87 19.10
C ARG A 479 28.41 6.32 20.51
N GLU A 480 27.50 6.33 21.47
CA GLU A 480 27.81 6.67 22.87
C GLU A 480 28.74 5.64 23.54
N SER A 481 28.50 4.34 23.30
CA SER A 481 29.33 3.27 23.87
C SER A 481 30.75 3.19 23.28
N SER A 482 30.92 3.53 22.01
CA SER A 482 32.23 3.51 21.32
C SER A 482 33.01 4.82 21.51
N GLY A 483 32.33 5.97 21.58
CA GLY A 483 32.94 7.28 21.82
C GLY A 483 33.56 7.44 23.22
N GLY A 484 32.99 6.78 24.24
CA GLY A 484 33.46 6.86 25.63
C GLY A 484 34.86 6.27 25.87
N ARG A 485 35.27 5.24 25.12
CA ARG A 485 36.59 4.61 25.28
C ARG A 485 37.70 5.31 24.49
N GLY A 486 37.38 5.95 23.36
CA GLY A 486 38.35 6.70 22.55
C GLY A 486 38.80 8.02 23.18
N ALA A 487 37.87 8.75 23.82
CA ALA A 487 38.16 10.05 24.43
C ALA A 487 39.04 9.94 25.69
N ILE A 488 38.91 8.86 26.47
CA ILE A 488 39.75 8.62 27.65
C ILE A 488 41.19 8.25 27.25
N ARG A 489 41.39 7.54 26.13
CA ARG A 489 42.73 7.12 25.69
C ARG A 489 43.54 8.27 25.09
N ARG A 490 42.91 9.24 24.39
CA ARG A 490 43.60 10.44 23.87
C ARG A 490 43.98 11.48 24.93
N LYS A 491 43.35 11.48 26.12
CA LYS A 491 43.80 12.31 27.25
C LYS A 491 44.99 11.72 28.01
N LYS A 492 45.28 10.43 27.87
CA LYS A 492 46.41 9.77 28.55
C LYS A 492 47.73 9.91 27.79
N THR A 493 47.70 9.96 26.45
CA THR A 493 48.89 10.19 25.60
C THR A 493 49.30 11.66 25.43
N ARG A 494 48.62 12.61 26.07
CA ARG A 494 48.99 14.04 26.05
C ARG A 494 49.55 14.54 27.39
N ARG A 495 49.78 13.61 28.33
CA ARG A 495 50.38 13.85 29.66
C ARG A 495 51.67 13.05 29.90
N GLU A 496 52.11 12.30 28.90
CA GLU A 496 53.48 11.80 28.73
C GLU A 496 54.11 12.62 27.61
#